data_AF-A0A957EYP6-F1
#
_entry.id   AF-A0A957EYP6-F1
#
_cell.length_a   1.000
_cell.length_b   1.000
_cell.length_c   1.000
_cell.angle_alpha   90.00
_cell.angle_beta   90.00
_cell.angle_gamma   90.00
#
_symmetry.space_group_name_H-M   'P 1'
#
loop_
_entity.id
_entity.type
_entity.pdbx_description
1 polymer ?
#
loop_
_entity_poly.entity_id
_entity_poly.type
_entity_poly.pdbx_seq_one_letter_code
_entity_poly.pdbx_strand_id
1 'polypeptide(L)' 'LNTLSELAANTVEIMYDPKRMRPADIPCLYGSYAKIQRHTGWKPAVHLRQSLADVLAEWVERLSVIGNQ' A
#
# COMPACT_ATOMS: atom_id res chain seq x y z
N LEU A 1 4.16 -5.63 -6.87
CA LEU A 1 2.69 -5.43 -6.96
C LEU A 1 1.89 -6.46 -6.16
N ASN A 2 2.46 -7.60 -5.73
CA ASN A 2 1.75 -8.65 -5.00
C ASN A 2 1.92 -8.61 -3.46
N THR A 3 2.54 -7.54 -2.94
CA THR A 3 2.97 -7.47 -1.54
C THR A 3 1.83 -7.63 -0.53
N LEU A 4 0.64 -7.09 -0.80
CA LEU A 4 -0.52 -7.28 0.09
C LEU A 4 -1.03 -8.73 0.09
N SER A 5 -1.08 -9.38 -1.06
CA SER A 5 -1.47 -10.79 -1.18
C SER A 5 -0.49 -11.70 -0.45
N GLU A 6 0.81 -11.43 -0.58
CA GLU A 6 1.88 -12.11 0.15
C GLU A 6 1.74 -11.91 1.67
N LEU A 7 1.51 -10.67 2.12
CA LEU A 7 1.34 -10.35 3.54
C LEU A 7 0.09 -11.02 4.13
N ALA A 8 -0.99 -11.13 3.36
CA ALA A 8 -2.23 -11.77 3.79
C ALA A 8 -2.17 -13.30 3.74
N ALA A 9 -1.10 -13.91 3.20
CA ALA A 9 -0.99 -15.34 2.94
C ALA A 9 -2.21 -15.92 2.19
N ASN A 10 -2.83 -15.13 1.31
CA ASN A 10 -4.04 -15.47 0.59
C ASN A 10 -3.86 -15.21 -0.90
N THR A 11 -4.31 -16.16 -1.72
CA THR A 11 -4.36 -15.96 -3.18
C THR A 11 -5.62 -15.15 -3.50
N VAL A 12 -5.45 -14.05 -4.22
CA VAL A 12 -6.55 -13.20 -4.69
C VAL A 12 -6.57 -13.16 -6.20
N GLU A 13 -7.76 -13.19 -6.78
CA GLU A 13 -7.93 -13.01 -8.22
C GLU A 13 -7.83 -11.52 -8.57
N ILE A 14 -6.96 -11.19 -9.53
CA ILE A 14 -6.80 -9.81 -10.02
C ILE A 14 -7.56 -9.67 -11.33
N MET A 15 -8.57 -8.79 -11.34
CA MET A 15 -9.41 -8.52 -12.50
C MET A 15 -9.31 -7.05 -12.94
N TYR A 16 -9.36 -6.84 -14.24
CA TYR A 16 -9.38 -5.50 -14.85
C TYR A 16 -10.81 -4.96 -14.91
N ASP A 17 -11.04 -3.77 -14.32
CA ASP A 17 -12.33 -3.06 -14.41
C ASP A 17 -12.14 -1.74 -15.17
N PRO A 18 -12.61 -1.62 -16.42
CA PRO A 18 -12.47 -0.41 -17.23
C PRO A 18 -13.00 0.86 -16.54
N LYS A 19 -14.00 0.74 -15.66
CA LYS A 19 -14.59 1.89 -14.94
C LYS A 19 -13.66 2.46 -13.87
N ARG A 20 -12.68 1.69 -13.41
CA ARG A 20 -11.68 2.10 -12.42
C ARG A 20 -10.38 2.61 -13.06
N MET A 21 -10.25 2.48 -14.37
CA MET A 21 -9.05 2.87 -15.10
C MET A 21 -9.10 4.35 -15.46
N ARG A 22 -7.97 5.03 -15.33
CA ARG A 22 -7.85 6.41 -15.79
C ARG A 22 -7.55 6.40 -17.30
N PRO A 23 -8.15 7.31 -18.09
CA PRO A 23 -7.86 7.42 -19.52
C PRO A 23 -6.40 7.72 -19.85
N ALA A 24 -5.64 8.29 -18.90
CA ALA A 24 -4.22 8.51 -18.99
C ALA A 24 -3.56 8.14 -17.64
N ASP A 25 -2.77 7.07 -17.63
CA ASP A 25 -1.97 6.65 -16.48
C ASP A 25 -0.48 6.71 -16.83
N ILE A 26 0.34 7.16 -15.86
CA ILE A 26 1.79 7.12 -15.97
C ILE A 26 2.25 5.73 -15.49
N PRO A 27 2.97 4.94 -16.30
CA PRO A 27 3.28 3.54 -15.96
C PRO A 27 4.19 3.40 -14.75
N CYS A 28 5.06 4.39 -14.51
CA CYS A 28 5.94 4.40 -13.35
C CYS A 28 6.33 5.84 -12.96
N LEU A 29 6.26 6.16 -11.67
CA LEU A 29 6.61 7.46 -11.13
C LEU A 29 7.40 7.29 -9.83
N TYR A 30 8.61 7.84 -9.80
CA TYR A 30 9.47 7.86 -8.62
C TYR A 30 9.85 9.29 -8.26
N GLY A 31 9.61 9.67 -7.00
CA GLY A 31 10.05 10.95 -6.45
C GLY A 31 11.43 10.81 -5.81
N SER A 32 12.34 11.75 -6.09
CA SER A 32 13.59 11.88 -5.34
C SER A 32 13.40 12.76 -4.11
N TYR A 33 13.73 12.25 -2.93
CA TYR A 33 13.72 13.02 -1.69
C TYR A 33 15.06 13.71 -1.39
N ALA A 34 16.02 13.69 -2.33
CA ALA A 34 17.37 14.22 -2.10
C ALA A 34 17.40 15.71 -1.74
N LYS A 35 16.44 16.51 -2.20
CA LYS A 35 16.36 17.94 -1.87
C LYS A 35 16.00 18.16 -0.39
N ILE A 36 14.95 17.50 0.08
CA ILE A 36 14.51 17.62 1.47
C ILE A 36 15.56 17.04 2.42
N GLN A 37 16.16 15.89 2.07
CA GLN A 37 17.23 15.28 2.86
C GLN A 37 18.43 16.21 3.04
N ARG A 38 18.88 16.89 1.98
CA ARG A 38 20.00 17.84 2.07
C ARG A 38 19.70 19.03 2.98
N HIS A 39 18.45 19.48 2.99
CA HIS A 39 18.06 20.70 3.71
C HIS A 39 17.71 20.44 5.17
N THR A 40 17.20 19.25 5.50
CA THR A 40 16.65 18.96 6.83
C THR A 40 17.17 17.68 7.47
N GLY A 41 17.97 16.90 6.75
CA GLY A 41 18.35 15.54 7.17
C GLY A 41 17.21 14.53 7.07
N TRP A 42 16.02 14.94 6.62
CA TRP A 42 14.85 14.07 6.55
C TRP A 42 15.09 12.89 5.62
N LYS A 43 14.65 11.71 6.07
CA LYS A 43 14.64 10.47 5.29
C LYS A 43 13.35 9.69 5.60
N PRO A 44 12.82 8.91 4.64
CA PRO A 44 11.75 7.96 4.93
C PRO A 44 12.18 7.02 6.05
N ALA A 45 11.38 6.92 7.10
CA ALA A 45 11.63 6.01 8.22
C ALA A 45 10.80 4.72 8.11
N VAL A 46 9.68 4.77 7.39
CA VAL A 46 8.76 3.64 7.24
C VAL A 46 8.86 3.09 5.83
N HIS A 47 9.17 1.79 5.72
CA HIS A 47 9.19 1.09 4.44
C HIS A 47 7.77 0.81 3.95
N LEU A 48 7.55 0.85 2.63
CA LEU A 48 6.22 0.57 2.04
C LEU A 48 5.62 -0.75 2.52
N ARG A 49 6.43 -1.81 2.64
CA ARG A 49 5.97 -3.13 3.14
C ARG A 49 5.42 -3.04 4.56
N GLN A 50 6.02 -2.22 5.43
CA GLN A 50 5.54 -2.01 6.78
C GLN A 50 4.19 -1.28 6.76
N SER A 51 4.10 -0.17 6.01
CA SER A 51 2.83 0.56 5.87
C SER A 51 1.68 -0.31 5.37
N LEU A 52 1.94 -1.20 4.40
CA LEU A 52 0.94 -2.15 3.91
C LEU A 52 0.53 -3.19 4.96
N ALA A 53 1.48 -3.67 5.76
CA ALA A 53 1.22 -4.59 6.85
C ALA A 53 0.38 -3.94 7.96
N ASP A 54 0.70 -2.69 8.34
CA ASP A 54 -0.03 -1.93 9.36
C ASP A 54 -1.49 -1.71 8.94
N VAL A 55 -1.71 -1.31 7.69
CA VAL A 55 -3.07 -1.14 7.14
C VAL A 55 -3.83 -2.46 7.13
N LEU A 56 -3.19 -3.56 6.70
CA LEU A 56 -3.83 -4.87 6.69
C LEU A 56 -4.24 -5.31 8.11
N ALA A 57 -3.35 -5.14 9.09
CA ALA A 57 -3.62 -5.48 10.49
C ALA A 57 -4.81 -4.69 11.06
N GLU A 58 -4.86 -3.38 10.80
CA GLU A 58 -6.00 -2.53 11.22
C GLU A 58 -7.34 -3.04 10.66
N TRP A 59 -7.37 -3.41 9.37
CA TRP A 59 -8.60 -3.94 8.76
C TRP A 59 -9.02 -5.29 9.33
N VAL A 60 -8.07 -6.19 9.58
CA VAL A 60 -8.35 -7.48 10.23
C VAL A 60 -8.93 -7.27 11.62
N GLU A 61 -8.33 -6.38 12.42
CA GLU A 61 -8.83 -6.04 13.75
C GLU A 61 -10.26 -5.49 13.68
N ARG A 62 -10.51 -4.50 12.82
CA ARG A 62 -11.83 -3.87 12.68
C ARG A 62 -12.93 -4.85 12.27
N LEU A 63 -12.62 -5.81 11.40
CA LEU A 63 -13.59 -6.82 10.97
C LEU A 63 -13.81 -7.91 12.03
N SER A 64 -12.77 -8.25 12.81
CA SER A 64 -12.86 -9.24 13.89
C SER A 64 -13.82 -8.80 15.01
N VAL A 65 -13.90 -7.50 15.27
CA VAL A 65 -14.80 -6.92 16.28
C VAL A 65 -16.27 -7.01 15.84
N ILE A 66 -16.55 -6.93 14.54
CA ILE A 66 -17.91 -6.98 13.99
C ILE A 66 -18.47 -8.42 13.99
N GLY A 67 -17.61 -9.44 13.86
CA GLY A 67 -18.03 -10.85 13.85
C GLY A 67 -18.34 -11.45 15.23
N ASN A 68 -18.10 -10.72 16.32
CA ASN A 68 -18.34 -11.15 17.69
C ASN A 68 -19.55 -10.45 18.36
N GLN A 69 -20.44 -9.84 17.56
CA GLN A 69 -21.74 -9.31 17.99
C GLN A 69 -22.90 -10.07 17.37
#